data_AF-A0A3B6R9A7-F1
#
_entry.id   AF-A0A3B6R9A7-F1
#
_cell.length_a   1.000
_cell.length_b   1.000
_cell.length_c   1.000
_cell.angle_alpha   90.00
_cell.angle_beta   90.00
_cell.angle_gamma   90.00
#
_symmetry.space_group_name_H-M   'P 1'
#
loop_
_entity.id
_entity.type
_entity.pdbx_description
1 polymer ?
#
loop_
_entity_poly.entity_id
_entity_poly.type
_entity_poly.pdbx_seq_one_letter_code
_entity_poly.pdbx_strand_id
1 'polypeptide(L)' 'MVATSLALAEQHNCNGLKEACLKFLASPSNLEAMMASDGYEHLKSSCPSALKELIARLLPAQMKAAKDIVMAL' A
#
# COMPACT_ATOMS: atom_id res chain seq x y z
N MET A 1 -1.32 -3.24 13.41
CA MET A 1 -2.22 -3.53 12.26
C MET A 1 -1.45 -3.27 10.98
N VAL A 2 -1.76 -3.94 9.86
CA VAL A 2 -0.92 -3.90 8.65
C VAL A 2 -0.72 -2.49 8.07
N ALA A 3 -1.73 -1.61 8.15
CA ALA A 3 -1.60 -0.21 7.73
C ALA A 3 -0.55 0.56 8.55
N THR A 4 -0.56 0.43 9.87
CA THR A 4 0.44 1.04 10.76
C THR A 4 1.83 0.47 10.48
N SER A 5 1.96 -0.85 10.31
CA SER A 5 3.24 -1.49 10.02
C SER A 5 3.81 -1.04 8.68
N LEU A 6 2.96 -0.89 7.66
CA LEU A 6 3.34 -0.37 6.35
C LEU A 6 3.80 1.10 6.43
N ALA A 7 3.06 1.94 7.16
CA ALA A 7 3.42 3.34 7.37
C ALA A 7 4.79 3.49 8.07
N LEU A 8 5.02 2.74 9.14
CA LEU A 8 6.31 2.73 9.85
C LEU A 8 7.44 2.20 8.96
N ALA A 9 7.18 1.15 8.18
CA ALA A 9 8.17 0.61 7.26
C ALA A 9 8.59 1.64 6.20
N GLU A 10 7.64 2.40 5.65
CA GLU A 10 7.91 3.50 4.73
C GLU A 10 8.75 4.60 5.40
N GLN A 11 8.28 5.11 6.56
CA GLN A 11 8.92 6.23 7.26
C GLN A 11 10.36 5.92 7.70
N HIS A 12 10.64 4.66 8.03
CA HIS A 12 11.96 4.22 8.47
C HIS A 12 12.78 3.50 7.40
N ASN A 13 12.32 3.50 6.14
CA ASN A 13 12.99 2.83 5.01
C ASN A 13 13.27 1.33 5.28
N CYS A 14 12.39 0.67 6.04
CA CYS A 14 12.49 -0.75 6.34
C CYS A 14 11.90 -1.57 5.18
N ASN A 15 12.65 -1.67 4.10
CA ASN A 15 12.20 -2.26 2.83
C ASN A 15 11.68 -3.70 2.98
N GLY A 16 12.30 -4.51 3.85
CA GLY A 16 11.87 -5.89 4.10
C GLY A 16 10.47 -5.97 4.72
N LEU A 17 10.19 -5.12 5.72
CA LEU A 17 8.87 -5.06 6.34
C LEU A 17 7.83 -4.50 5.38
N LYS A 18 8.18 -3.45 4.62
CA LYS A 18 7.32 -2.85 3.60
C LYS A 18 6.88 -3.91 2.58
N GLU A 19 7.82 -4.68 2.04
CA GLU A 19 7.55 -5.74 1.08
C GLU A 19 6.63 -6.83 1.67
N ALA A 20 6.87 -7.24 2.93
CA ALA A 20 6.03 -8.22 3.61
C ALA A 20 4.59 -7.72 3.78
N CYS A 21 4.40 -6.46 4.17
CA CYS A 21 3.09 -5.83 4.27
C CYS A 21 2.38 -5.78 2.90
N LEU A 22 3.08 -5.35 1.85
CA LEU A 22 2.49 -5.27 0.49
C LEU A 22 2.08 -6.64 -0.05
N LYS A 23 2.89 -7.69 0.19
CA LYS A 23 2.53 -9.07 -0.16
C LYS A 23 1.32 -9.57 0.62
N PHE A 24 1.26 -9.30 1.92
CA PHE A 24 0.11 -9.67 2.75
C PHE A 24 -1.19 -9.01 2.26
N LEU A 25 -1.10 -7.76 1.83
CA LEU A 25 -2.22 -6.97 1.31
C LEU A 25 -2.62 -7.32 -0.13
N ALA A 26 -1.88 -8.21 -0.82
CA ALA A 26 -2.27 -8.71 -2.13
C ALA A 26 -3.51 -9.62 -2.07
N SER A 27 -3.85 -10.16 -0.90
CA SER A 27 -5.11 -10.89 -0.69
C SER A 27 -6.29 -9.91 -0.58
N PRO A 28 -7.39 -10.10 -1.35
CA PRO A 28 -8.57 -9.25 -1.27
C PRO A 28 -9.14 -9.10 0.15
N SER A 29 -9.22 -10.20 0.91
CA SER A 29 -9.76 -10.18 2.28
C SER A 29 -8.90 -9.35 3.24
N ASN A 30 -7.58 -9.37 3.07
CA ASN A 30 -6.67 -8.58 3.90
C ASN A 30 -6.71 -7.10 3.53
N LEU A 31 -6.86 -6.80 2.24
CA LEU A 31 -7.05 -5.45 1.74
C LEU A 31 -8.35 -4.85 2.27
N GLU A 32 -9.47 -5.58 2.19
CA GLU A 32 -10.77 -5.17 2.73
C GLU A 32 -10.67 -4.90 4.24
N ALA A 33 -10.06 -5.83 5.00
CA ALA A 33 -9.86 -5.66 6.43
C ALA A 33 -8.98 -4.44 6.78
N MET A 34 -7.95 -4.16 5.97
CA MET A 34 -7.13 -2.96 6.14
C MET A 34 -7.94 -1.69 5.87
N MET A 35 -8.70 -1.64 4.77
CA MET A 35 -9.52 -0.47 4.39
C MET A 35 -10.63 -0.18 5.40
N ALA A 36 -11.18 -1.21 6.04
CA ALA A 36 -12.18 -1.07 7.11
C ALA A 36 -11.59 -0.58 8.44
N SER A 37 -10.27 -0.49 8.56
CA SER A 37 -9.61 -0.08 9.81
C SER A 37 -9.29 1.42 9.83
N ASP A 38 -9.29 2.00 11.03
CA ASP A 38 -8.85 3.40 11.25
C ASP A 38 -7.40 3.64 10.80
N GLY A 39 -6.58 2.58 10.76
CA GLY A 39 -5.21 2.65 10.27
C GLY A 39 -5.09 3.05 8.80
N TYR A 40 -6.13 2.82 7.99
CA TYR A 40 -6.13 3.19 6.58
C TYR A 40 -6.09 4.71 6.37
N GLU A 41 -6.88 5.46 7.13
CA GLU A 41 -6.88 6.93 7.04
C GLU A 41 -5.55 7.53 7.48
N HIS A 42 -4.91 6.93 8.49
CA HIS A 42 -3.56 7.31 8.87
C HIS A 42 -2.52 6.99 7.77
N LEU A 43 -2.61 5.83 7.14
CA LEU A 43 -1.70 5.46 6.04
C LEU A 43 -1.85 6.42 4.85
N LYS A 44 -3.10 6.75 4.46
CA LYS A 44 -3.41 7.70 3.39
C LYS A 44 -2.78 9.08 3.62
N SER A 45 -2.88 9.59 4.85
CA SER A 45 -2.41 10.93 5.20
C SER A 45 -0.90 11.00 5.43
N SER A 46 -0.32 9.99 6.08
CA SER A 46 1.09 10.00 6.45
C SER A 46 2.02 9.46 5.36
N CYS A 47 1.57 8.48 4.59
CA CYS A 47 2.42 7.72 3.64
C CYS A 47 1.70 7.47 2.31
N PRO A 48 1.27 8.51 1.57
CA PRO A 48 0.54 8.34 0.31
C PRO A 48 1.32 7.58 -0.76
N SER A 49 2.67 7.64 -0.74
CA SER A 49 3.54 6.86 -1.62
C SER A 49 3.36 5.34 -1.45
N ALA A 50 3.31 4.87 -0.21
CA ALA A 50 3.13 3.46 0.10
C ALA A 50 1.76 2.94 -0.38
N LEU A 51 0.73 3.79 -0.31
CA LEU A 51 -0.60 3.46 -0.86
C LEU A 51 -0.60 3.40 -2.39
N LYS A 52 0.06 4.35 -3.06
CA LYS A 52 0.20 4.34 -4.53
C LYS A 52 0.92 3.08 -5.00
N GLU A 53 1.99 2.69 -4.31
CA GLU A 53 2.70 1.46 -4.60
C GLU A 53 1.82 0.21 -4.44
N LEU A 54 1.02 0.16 -3.36
CA LEU A 54 0.06 -0.92 -3.17
C LEU A 54 -0.93 -0.99 -4.35
N ILE A 55 -1.55 0.12 -4.72
CA ILE A 55 -2.49 0.19 -5.85
C ILE A 55 -1.81 -0.27 -7.14
N ALA A 56 -0.58 0.21 -7.41
CA ALA A 56 0.17 -0.18 -8.61
C ALA A 56 0.50 -1.68 -8.66
N ARG A 57 0.65 -2.35 -7.51
CA ARG A 57 0.84 -3.81 -7.41
C ARG A 57 -0.44 -4.61 -7.65
N LEU A 58 -1.59 -4.05 -7.32
CA LEU A 58 -2.90 -4.67 -7.57
C LEU A 58 -3.34 -4.54 -9.04
N LEU A 59 -2.80 -3.56 -9.76
CA LEU A 59 -3.08 -3.38 -11.19
C LEU A 59 -2.45 -4.49 -12.06
N PRO A 60 -3.17 -5.00 -13.08
CA PRO A 60 -2.64 -5.96 -14.03
C PRO A 60 -1.32 -5.49 -14.66
N ALA A 61 -0.40 -6.42 -14.94
CA ALA A 61 0.92 -6.11 -15.51
C ALA A 61 0.83 -5.33 -16.84
N GLN A 62 -0.21 -5.57 -17.62
CA GLN A 62 -0.46 -4.95 -18.93
C GLN A 62 -0.87 -3.47 -18.82
N MET A 63 -1.32 -3.02 -17.64
CA MET A 63 -1.94 -1.71 -17.46
C MET A 63 -0.90 -0.62 -17.14
N LYS A 64 0.06 -0.42 -18.03
CA LYS A 64 1.19 0.50 -17.80
C LYS A 64 0.74 1.95 -17.58
N ALA A 65 -0.13 2.46 -18.44
CA ALA A 65 -0.64 3.83 -18.32
C ALA A 65 -1.34 4.11 -16.98
N ALA A 66 -2.10 3.14 -16.44
CA ALA A 66 -2.75 3.32 -15.15
C ALA A 66 -1.75 3.34 -13.98
N LYS A 67 -0.69 2.52 -14.04
CA LYS A 67 0.39 2.56 -13.05
C LYS A 67 1.09 3.91 -13.06
N ASP A 68 1.39 4.44 -14.25
CA ASP A 68 2.04 5.74 -14.42
C ASP A 68 1.15 6.88 -13.84
N ILE A 69 -0.18 6.83 -14.08
CA ILE A 69 -1.14 7.77 -13.49
C ILE A 69 -1.15 7.68 -11.95
N VAL A 70 -1.26 6.46 -11.40
CA VAL A 70 -1.31 6.24 -9.94
C VAL A 70 -0.06 6.77 -9.24
N MET A 71 1.11 6.64 -9.87
CA MET A 71 2.37 7.14 -9.31
C MET A 71 2.54 8.66 -9.47
N ALA A 72 1.78 9.30 -10.36
CA ALA A 72 1.85 10.74 -10.65
C ALA A 72 0.81 11.60 -9.90
N LEU A 73 -0.32 11.01 -9.51
CA LEU A 73 -1.16 11.51 -8.40
C LEU A 73 -0.34 11.48 -7.11
#